data_AF-A0AAP1EY56-F1
#
_entry.id   AF-A0AAP1EY56-F1
#
_cell.length_a   1.000
_cell.length_b   1.000
_cell.length_c   1.000
_cell.angle_alpha   90.00
_cell.angle_beta   90.00
_cell.angle_gamma   90.00
#
_symmetry.space_group_name_H-M   'P 1'
#
loop_
_entity.id
_entity.type
_entity.pdbx_description
1 polymer ?
#
loop_
_entity_poly.entity_id
_entity_poly.type
_entity_poly.pdbx_seq_one_letter_code
_entity_poly.pdbx_strand_id
1 'polypeptide(L)' 'MPTREEFEMRLNALQGELAKLSADEDADVDYLGFQARAEAILSSATQDDAAHVRTRIDGMLAGAGLIPTDDAGHCCG' A
#
# COMPACT_ATOMS: atom_id res chain seq x y z
N MET A 1 -20.85 -2.82 -0.04
CA MET A 1 -19.52 -2.65 0.57
C MET A 1 -18.76 -3.95 0.35
N PRO A 2 -17.51 -3.89 -0.14
CA PRO A 2 -16.67 -5.09 -0.28
C PRO A 2 -16.48 -5.78 1.07
N THR A 3 -16.27 -7.09 1.07
CA THR A 3 -15.90 -7.81 2.29
C THR A 3 -14.42 -7.59 2.61
N ARG A 4 -14.02 -7.91 3.85
CA ARG A 4 -12.63 -7.84 4.26
C ARG A 4 -11.71 -8.70 3.38
N GLU A 5 -12.13 -9.90 3.00
CA GLU A 5 -11.38 -10.76 2.06
C GLU A 5 -11.22 -10.12 0.68
N GLU A 6 -12.23 -9.41 0.19
CA GLU A 6 -12.12 -8.66 -1.08
C GLU A 6 -11.12 -7.50 -0.97
N PHE A 7 -11.08 -6.81 0.18
CA PHE A 7 -10.06 -5.80 0.44
C PHE A 7 -8.66 -6.42 0.44
N GLU A 8 -8.47 -7.56 1.11
CA GLU A 8 -7.18 -8.24 1.14
C GLU A 8 -6.73 -8.69 -0.26
N MET A 9 -7.63 -9.22 -1.08
CA MET A 9 -7.31 -9.58 -2.47
C MET A 9 -6.88 -8.35 -3.29
N ARG A 10 -7.61 -7.23 -3.16
CA ARG A 10 -7.29 -5.98 -3.88
C ARG A 10 -5.95 -5.38 -3.41
N LEU A 11 -5.71 -5.39 -2.10
CA LEU A 11 -4.46 -4.94 -1.50
C LEU A 11 -3.28 -5.82 -1.92
N ASN A 12 -3.46 -7.15 -1.97
CA ASN A 12 -2.41 -8.06 -2.42
C ASN A 12 -2.07 -7.85 -3.90
N ALA A 13 -3.08 -7.65 -4.76
CA ALA A 13 -2.87 -7.29 -6.16
C ALA A 13 -2.10 -5.96 -6.30
N LEU A 14 -2.49 -4.94 -5.52
CA LEU A 14 -1.83 -3.65 -5.49
C LEU A 14 -0.36 -3.75 -5.03
N GLN A 15 -0.08 -4.57 -4.01
CA GLN A 15 1.29 -4.83 -3.56
C GLN A 15 2.13 -5.51 -4.64
N GLY A 16 1.56 -6.47 -5.38
CA GLY A 16 2.25 -7.15 -6.47
C GLY A 16 2.59 -6.20 -7.63
N GLU A 17 1.73 -5.23 -7.93
CA GLU A 17 2.04 -4.17 -8.90
C GLU A 17 3.14 -3.24 -8.38
N LEU A 18 3.07 -2.80 -7.11
CA LEU A 18 4.10 -1.96 -6.52
C LEU A 18 5.48 -2.65 -6.52
N ALA A 19 5.53 -3.95 -6.21
CA ALA A 19 6.77 -4.72 -6.23
C ALA A 19 7.37 -4.82 -7.65
N LYS A 20 6.52 -4.92 -8.69
CA LYS A 20 6.98 -4.90 -10.08
C LYS A 20 7.48 -3.52 -10.48
N LEU A 21 6.78 -2.46 -10.07
CA LEU A 21 7.17 -1.07 -10.33
C LEU A 21 8.48 -0.70 -9.62
N SER A 22 8.68 -1.16 -8.39
CA SER A 22 9.92 -0.93 -7.63
C SER A 22 11.13 -1.71 -8.17
N ALA A 23 10.90 -2.79 -8.92
CA ALA A 23 11.98 -3.59 -9.51
C ALA A 23 12.45 -3.05 -10.87
N ASP A 24 11.68 -2.15 -11.48
CA ASP A 24 12.00 -1.56 -12.78
C ASP A 24 12.57 -0.15 -12.55
N GLU A 25 13.91 -0.04 -12.51
CA GLU A 25 14.64 1.20 -12.22
C GLU A 25 14.44 2.31 -13.30
N ASP A 26 13.95 1.94 -14.49
CA ASP A 26 13.69 2.83 -15.62
C ASP A 26 12.19 3.14 -15.83
N ALA A 27 11.29 2.49 -15.07
CA ALA A 27 9.88 2.85 -15.10
C ALA A 27 9.73 4.23 -14.46
N ASP A 28 9.22 5.21 -15.22
CA ASP A 28 8.51 6.35 -14.64
C ASP A 28 7.46 5.75 -13.70
N VAL A 29 7.80 5.68 -12.40
CA VAL A 29 6.99 4.98 -11.41
C VAL A 29 5.59 5.59 -11.50
N ASP A 30 4.61 4.80 -11.94
CA ASP A 30 3.22 5.21 -12.09
C ASP A 30 2.56 5.29 -10.69
N TYR A 31 3.22 6.03 -9.80
CA TYR A 31 2.87 6.24 -8.42
C TYR A 31 1.50 6.91 -8.32
N LEU A 32 1.17 7.76 -9.29
CA LEU A 32 -0.15 8.35 -9.43
C LEU A 32 -1.22 7.27 -9.65
N GLY A 33 -0.96 6.30 -10.53
CA GLY A 33 -1.85 5.15 -10.75
C GLY A 33 -1.98 4.26 -9.51
N PHE A 34 -0.87 3.98 -8.83
CA PHE A 34 -0.88 3.27 -7.54
C PHE A 34 -1.72 4.02 -6.50
N GLN A 35 -1.48 5.32 -6.31
CA GLN A 35 -2.15 6.14 -5.30
C GLN A 35 -3.66 6.25 -5.58
N ALA A 36 -4.05 6.41 -6.85
CA ALA A 36 -5.45 6.43 -7.24
C ALA A 36 -6.17 5.10 -6.91
N ARG A 37 -5.50 3.96 -7.12
CA ARG A 37 -6.06 2.64 -6.74
C ARG A 37 -6.13 2.47 -5.22
N ALA A 38 -5.08 2.87 -4.50
CA ALA A 38 -5.05 2.83 -3.04
C ALA A 38 -6.20 3.67 -2.44
N GLU A 39 -6.42 4.88 -2.96
CA GLU A 39 -7.51 5.76 -2.53
C GLU A 39 -8.89 5.20 -2.89
N ALA A 40 -9.04 4.58 -4.06
CA ALA A 40 -10.30 3.92 -4.44
C ALA A 40 -10.67 2.75 -3.51
N ILE A 41 -9.66 1.97 -3.06
CA ILE A 41 -9.84 0.90 -2.09
C ILE A 41 -10.24 1.50 -0.73
N LEU A 42 -9.55 2.55 -0.28
CA LEU A 42 -9.84 3.21 1.00
C LEU A 42 -11.23 3.86 1.01
N SER A 43 -11.62 4.53 -0.07
CA SER A 43 -12.93 5.18 -0.24
C SER A 43 -14.09 4.17 -0.28
N SER A 44 -13.80 2.94 -0.69
CA SER A 44 -14.77 1.83 -0.67
C SER A 44 -14.91 1.16 0.70
N ALA A 45 -13.97 1.39 1.62
CA ALA A 45 -13.91 0.76 2.94
C ALA A 45 -14.81 1.46 3.96
N THR A 46 -15.32 0.68 4.91
CA THR A 46 -16.02 1.23 6.09
C THR A 46 -15.03 1.92 7.02
N GLN A 47 -15.50 2.74 7.96
CA GLN A 47 -14.61 3.36 8.95
C GLN A 47 -13.78 2.35 9.76
N ASP A 48 -14.35 1.17 10.04
CA ASP A 48 -13.68 0.10 10.78
C ASP A 48 -12.56 -0.54 9.93
N ASP A 49 -12.85 -0.81 8.65
CA ASP A 49 -11.89 -1.39 7.72
C ASP A 49 -10.87 -0.38 7.17
N ALA A 50 -11.21 0.90 7.13
CA ALA A 50 -10.36 1.95 6.56
C ALA A 50 -9.03 2.07 7.32
N ALA A 51 -9.04 1.91 8.65
CA ALA A 51 -7.82 1.89 9.45
C ALA A 51 -6.90 0.71 9.06
N HIS A 52 -7.49 -0.46 8.81
CA HIS A 52 -6.76 -1.66 8.39
C HIS A 52 -6.19 -1.50 6.97
N VAL A 53 -7.02 -1.06 6.02
CA VAL A 53 -6.64 -0.79 4.63
C VAL A 53 -5.50 0.24 4.57
N ARG A 54 -5.64 1.35 5.32
CA ARG A 54 -4.61 2.39 5.40
C ARG A 54 -3.29 1.87 5.93
N THR A 55 -3.30 1.18 7.08
CA THR A 55 -2.09 0.58 7.67
C THR A 55 -1.38 -0.34 6.69
N ARG A 56 -2.14 -1.13 5.91
CA ARG A 56 -1.56 -2.03 4.92
C ARG A 56 -0.91 -1.27 3.76
N ILE A 57 -1.56 -0.21 3.26
CA ILE A 57 -1.02 0.67 2.20
C ILE A 57 0.25 1.37 2.67
N ASP A 58 0.24 1.96 3.87
CA ASP A 58 1.41 2.59 4.48
C ASP A 58 2.58 1.60 4.58
N GLY A 59 2.32 0.34 4.98
CA GLY A 59 3.32 -0.73 4.99
C GLY A 59 3.87 -1.12 3.62
N MET A 60 3.08 -1.01 2.54
CA MET A 60 3.57 -1.24 1.17
C MET A 60 4.50 -0.11 0.72
N LEU A 61 4.11 1.14 0.98
CA LEU A 61 4.88 2.32 0.63
C LEU A 61 6.22 2.38 1.36
N ALA A 62 6.19 2.04 2.65
CA ALA A 62 7.33 1.78 3.50
C ALA A 62 8.31 0.78 2.88
N GLY A 63 7.82 -0.41 2.49
CA GLY A 63 8.64 -1.45 1.88
C GLY A 63 9.22 -1.09 0.52
N ALA A 64 8.58 -0.16 -0.20
CA ALA A 64 9.09 0.40 -1.45
C ALA A 64 10.03 1.61 -1.23
N GLY A 65 10.28 2.02 0.02
CA GLY A 65 11.11 3.19 0.34
C GLY A 65 10.47 4.54 -0.02
N LEU A 66 9.16 4.57 -0.27
CA LEU A 66 8.43 5.74 -0.76
C LEU A 66 7.88 6.62 0.36
N ILE A 67 7.74 6.06 1.56
CA ILE A 67 7.50 6.83 2.79
C ILE A 67 8.67 6.53 3.73
N PRO A 68 9.26 7.53 4.39
CA PRO A 68 10.17 7.28 5.48
C PRO A 68 9.41 6.47 6.52
N THR A 69 9.71 5.18 6.61
CA THR A 69 9.38 4.44 7.80
C THR A 69 10.12 5.14 8.91
N ASP A 70 9.44 5.47 10.01
CA ASP A 70 10.12 5.74 11.28
C ASP A 70 10.76 4.44 11.83
N ASP A 71 11.28 3.59 10.95
CA ASP A 71 12.17 2.46 11.27
C ASP A 71 13.60 2.99 11.50
N ALA A 72 13.71 4.20 12.06
CA ALA A 72 14.93 4.76 12.60
C ALA A 72 14.97 4.65 14.14
N GLY A 73 14.05 3.91 14.76
CA GLY A 73 13.87 3.90 16.21
C GLY A 73 13.96 2.56 16.93
N HIS A 74 14.04 1.42 16.25
CA HIS A 74 14.16 0.11 16.92
C HIS A 74 15.49 -0.57 16.60
N CYS A 75 16.58 0.10 16.99
CA CYS A 75 17.79 -0.62 17.40
C CYS A 75 17.44 -1.48 18.62
N CYS A 76 17.12 -2.74 18.37
CA CYS A 76 17.06 -3.78 19.38
C CYS A 76 18.48 -4.30 19.64
N GLY A 77 18.99 -4.11 20.87
CA GLY A 77 20.13 -4.86 21.42
C GLY A 77 21.42 -4.08 21.59
#